data_AF-A0A8S0WP58-F1
#
_entry.id   AF-A0A8S0WP58-F1
#
_cell.length_a   1.000
_cell.length_b   1.000
_cell.length_c   1.000
_cell.angle_alpha   90.00
_cell.angle_beta   90.00
_cell.angle_gamma   90.00
#
_symmetry.space_group_name_H-M   'P 1'
#
loop_
_entity.id
_entity.type
_entity.pdbx_description
1 polymer ?
#
loop_
_entity_poly.entity_id
_entity_poly.type
_entity_poly.pdbx_seq_one_letter_code
_entity_poly.pdbx_strand_id
1 'polypeptide(L)'
;MKVVILILSLAFALLVAVFALQNANPVAIRFFWTEARVPLVLIILGSAFAGAIVTLLLAFWRDFRKKRKSRADENPAAKAGGGEDGAEGEESGAISGSKHEPGGK
;
A
#
# COMPACT_ATOMS: atom_id res chain seq x y z
N MET A 1 -28.50 -6.49 4.02
CA MET A 1 -27.04 -6.79 4.05
C MET A 1 -26.29 -5.98 5.10
N LYS A 2 -26.40 -4.64 5.11
CA LYS A 2 -25.72 -3.77 6.10
C LYS A 2 -25.99 -4.15 7.57
N VAL A 3 -27.25 -4.39 7.93
CA VAL A 3 -27.65 -4.77 9.31
C VAL A 3 -27.08 -6.14 9.71
N VAL A 4 -27.04 -7.10 8.80
CA VAL A 4 -26.45 -8.43 9.06
C VAL A 4 -24.96 -8.29 9.39
N ILE A 5 -24.23 -7.41 8.68
CA ILE A 5 -22.83 -7.11 8.97
C ILE A 5 -22.68 -6.46 10.36
N LEU A 6 -23.60 -5.57 10.77
CA LEU A 6 -23.59 -4.98 12.11
C LEU A 6 -23.82 -6.04 13.20
N ILE A 7 -24.76 -6.96 13.00
CA ILE A 7 -25.03 -8.04 13.96
C ILE A 7 -23.83 -8.99 14.06
N LEU A 8 -23.23 -9.38 12.93
CA LEU A 8 -22.05 -10.26 12.90
C LEU A 8 -20.83 -9.59 13.53
N SER A 9 -20.58 -8.31 13.23
CA SER A 9 -19.47 -7.57 13.82
C SER A 9 -19.67 -7.35 15.32
N LEU A 10 -20.90 -7.13 15.78
CA LEU A 10 -21.21 -7.04 17.21
C LEU A 10 -20.98 -8.38 17.92
N ALA A 11 -21.44 -9.49 17.34
CA ALA A 11 -21.19 -10.82 17.88
C ALA A 11 -19.69 -11.14 17.94
N PHE A 12 -18.95 -10.79 16.89
CA PHE A 12 -17.50 -10.91 16.86
C PHE A 12 -16.81 -10.02 17.92
N ALA A 13 -17.26 -8.78 18.08
CA ALA A 13 -16.74 -7.88 19.11
C ALA A 13 -16.98 -8.43 20.52
N LEU A 14 -18.15 -9.05 20.78
CA LEU A 14 -18.44 -9.72 22.05
C LEU A 14 -17.49 -10.91 22.28
N LEU A 15 -17.21 -11.72 21.26
CA LEU A 15 -16.24 -12.81 21.34
C LEU A 15 -14.84 -12.28 21.71
N VAL A 16 -14.39 -11.21 21.05
CA VAL A 16 -13.11 -10.55 21.37
C VAL A 16 -13.11 -9.99 22.79
N ALA A 17 -14.22 -9.41 23.26
CA ALA A 17 -14.34 -8.88 24.61
C ALA A 17 -14.23 -9.99 25.68
N VAL A 18 -14.90 -11.13 25.47
CA VAL A 18 -14.78 -12.30 26.35
C VAL A 18 -13.35 -12.83 26.35
N PHE A 19 -12.72 -12.93 25.18
CA PHE A 19 -11.31 -13.32 25.06
C PHE A 19 -10.39 -12.37 25.82
N ALA A 20 -10.60 -11.05 25.72
CA ALA A 20 -9.82 -10.05 26.43
C ALA A 20 -9.98 -10.18 27.95
N LEU A 21 -11.20 -10.44 28.44
CA LEU A 21 -11.48 -10.61 29.86
C LEU A 21 -10.81 -11.88 30.42
N GLN A 22 -10.87 -12.99 29.69
CA GLN A 22 -10.23 -14.24 30.12
C GLN A 22 -8.70 -14.16 30.09
N ASN A 23 -8.15 -13.37 29.17
CA ASN A 23 -6.72 -13.11 29.05
C ASN A 23 -6.29 -11.83 29.79
N ALA A 24 -7.08 -11.37 30.77
CA ALA A 24 -6.73 -10.28 31.67
C ALA A 24 -5.65 -10.68 32.71
N ASN A 25 -5.18 -11.93 32.66
CA ASN A 25 -4.09 -12.39 33.50
C ASN A 25 -2.82 -11.59 33.21
N PRO A 26 -2.22 -10.95 34.24
CA PRO A 26 -1.09 -10.08 34.04
C PRO A 26 0.17 -10.90 33.69
N VAL A 27 0.79 -10.55 32.56
CA VAL A 27 2.08 -11.12 32.14
C VAL A 27 3.18 -10.10 32.47
N ALA A 28 4.28 -10.58 33.04
CA ALA A 28 5.44 -9.75 33.33
C ALA A 28 6.23 -9.45 32.04
N ILE A 29 6.44 -8.17 31.75
CA ILE A 29 7.25 -7.71 30.65
C ILE A 29 8.43 -6.96 31.23
N ARG A 30 9.63 -7.36 30.82
CA ARG A 30 10.87 -6.67 31.17
C ARG A 30 11.20 -5.69 30.06
N PHE A 31 11.03 -4.42 30.35
CA PHE A 31 11.58 -3.33 29.54
C PHE A 31 13.04 -3.09 29.93
N PHE A 32 13.72 -2.21 29.17
CA PHE A 32 15.15 -1.94 29.36
C PHE A 32 15.49 -1.38 30.77
N TRP A 33 14.56 -0.64 31.39
CA TRP A 33 14.75 -0.04 32.73
C TRP A 33 13.68 -0.42 33.77
N THR A 34 12.60 -1.10 33.37
CA THR A 34 11.48 -1.36 34.27
C THR A 34 10.82 -2.70 33.96
N GLU A 35 10.09 -3.24 34.93
CA GLU A 35 9.24 -4.42 34.74
C GLU A 35 7.80 -4.00 34.99
N ALA A 36 6.92 -4.30 34.03
CA ALA A 36 5.50 -4.02 34.14
C ALA A 36 4.69 -5.30 33.99
N ARG A 37 3.61 -5.40 34.76
CA ARG A 37 2.66 -6.52 34.71
C ARG A 37 1.37 -6.04 34.09
N VAL A 38 1.16 -6.41 32.83
CA VAL A 38 -0.04 -6.02 32.08
C VAL A 38 -0.62 -7.23 31.36
N PRO A 39 -1.95 -7.27 31.13
CA PRO A 39 -2.58 -8.30 30.31
C PRO A 39 -1.99 -8.41 28.92
N LEU A 40 -1.87 -9.65 28.40
CA LEU A 40 -1.31 -9.93 27.08
C LEU A 40 -2.05 -9.17 25.95
N VAL A 41 -3.38 -9.06 26.07
CA VAL A 41 -4.21 -8.38 25.08
C VAL A 41 -3.84 -6.90 24.92
N LEU A 42 -3.50 -6.19 26.00
CA LEU A 42 -3.10 -4.79 25.94
C LEU A 42 -1.77 -4.61 25.20
N ILE A 43 -0.87 -5.59 25.30
CA ILE A 43 0.42 -5.58 24.60
C ILE A 43 0.21 -5.71 23.08
N ILE A 44 -0.62 -6.66 22.68
CA ILE A 44 -0.92 -6.91 21.26
C ILE A 44 -1.66 -5.71 20.66
N LEU A 45 -2.69 -5.19 21.34
CA LEU A 45 -3.41 -4.00 20.88
C LEU A 45 -2.50 -2.77 20.84
N GLY A 46 -1.68 -2.56 21.87
CA GLY A 46 -0.76 -1.43 21.93
C GLY A 46 0.30 -1.46 20.82
N SER A 47 0.88 -2.63 20.55
CA SER A 47 1.86 -2.80 19.46
C SER A 47 1.23 -2.65 18.07
N ALA A 48 0.06 -3.25 17.84
CA ALA A 48 -0.68 -3.08 16.58
C ALA A 48 -1.08 -1.61 16.36
N PHE A 49 -1.53 -0.92 17.41
CA PHE A 49 -1.90 0.50 17.37
C PHE A 49 -0.69 1.39 17.07
N ALA A 50 0.45 1.14 17.74
CA ALA A 50 1.70 1.84 17.44
C ALA A 50 2.14 1.62 15.99
N GLY A 51 2.06 0.38 15.48
CA GLY A 51 2.34 0.07 14.07
C GLY A 51 1.41 0.79 13.09
N ALA A 52 0.12 0.89 13.42
CA ALA A 52 -0.86 1.63 12.63
C ALA A 52 -0.55 3.13 12.59
N ILE A 53 -0.17 3.72 13.73
CA ILE A 53 0.28 5.13 13.79
C ILE A 53 1.50 5.35 12.89
N VAL A 54 2.52 4.48 12.98
CA VAL A 54 3.72 4.59 12.14
C VAL A 54 3.36 4.52 10.66
N THR A 55 2.50 3.58 10.28
CA THR A 55 2.05 3.42 8.88
C THR A 55 1.26 4.64 8.41
N LEU A 56 0.39 5.19 9.26
CA LEU A 56 -0.36 6.42 8.97
C LEU A 56 0.56 7.62 8.75
N LEU A 57 1.57 7.79 9.61
CA LEU A 57 2.56 8.86 9.47
C LEU A 57 3.37 8.73 8.18
N LEU A 58 3.79 7.51 7.82
CA LEU A 58 4.51 7.24 6.56
C LEU A 58 3.63 7.52 5.33
N ALA A 59 2.36 7.12 5.37
CA ALA A 59 1.40 7.40 4.31
C ALA A 59 1.23 8.91 4.11
N PHE A 60 1.02 9.64 5.21
CA PHE A 60 0.88 11.09 5.20
C PHE A 60 2.14 11.80 4.65
N TRP A 61 3.33 11.38 5.10
CA TRP A 61 4.59 11.95 4.59
C TRP A 61 4.76 11.70 3.08
N ARG A 62 4.45 10.50 2.60
CA ARG A 62 4.52 10.17 1.18
C ARG A 62 3.58 11.04 0.34
N ASP A 63 2.36 11.27 0.81
CA ASP A 63 1.39 12.11 0.13
C ASP A 63 1.77 13.59 0.14
N PHE A 64 2.38 14.08 1.23
CA PHE A 64 2.95 15.43 1.31
C PHE A 64 4.09 15.65 0.30
N ARG A 65 4.92 14.63 0.05
CA ARG A 65 6.01 14.72 -0.92
C ARG A 65 5.50 14.71 -2.36
N LYS A 66 4.49 13.90 -2.66
CA LYS A 66 3.84 13.85 -3.98
C LYS A 66 3.22 15.20 -4.36
N LYS A 67 2.53 15.88 -3.43
CA LYS A 67 1.97 17.23 -3.64
C LYS A 67 3.01 18.30 -3.98
N ARG A 68 4.28 18.12 -3.58
CA ARG A 68 5.37 19.06 -3.94
C ARG A 68 5.95 18.82 -5.32
N LYS A 69 5.86 17.60 -5.86
CA LYS A 69 6.35 17.27 -7.22
C LYS A 69 5.34 17.65 -8.30
N SER A 70 4.04 17.61 -8.01
CA SER A 70 2.99 18.02 -8.96
C SER A 70 2.99 19.52 -9.30
N ARG A 71 3.76 20.36 -8.58
CA ARG A 71 4.00 21.77 -8.95
C ARG A 71 5.20 21.97 -9.88
N ALA A 72 6.01 20.94 -10.12
CA ALA A 72 7.20 21.03 -10.96
C ALA A 72 6.99 20.55 -12.41
N ASP A 73 5.88 19.84 -12.69
CA ASP A 73 5.58 19.29 -14.02
C ASP A 73 4.64 20.18 -14.87
N GLU A 74 4.27 21.40 -14.41
CA GLU A 74 3.46 22.37 -15.17
C GLU A 74 4.29 23.38 -15.98
N ASN A 75 5.60 23.15 -16.20
CA ASN A 75 6.38 23.97 -17.16
C ASN A 75 6.68 23.18 -18.45
N PRO A 76 5.82 23.24 -19.48
CA PRO A 76 5.99 22.48 -20.73
C PRO A 76 7.08 23.00 -21.69
N ALA A 77 8.03 23.84 -21.24
CA ALA A 77 8.96 24.52 -22.17
C ALA A 77 10.45 24.08 -22.10
N ALA A 78 10.86 23.13 -21.25
CA ALA A 78 12.29 23.01 -20.91
C ALA A 78 12.98 21.66 -21.19
N LYS A 79 12.48 20.79 -22.07
CA LYS A 79 13.30 19.70 -22.65
C LYS A 79 12.98 19.42 -24.11
N ALA A 80 13.29 20.39 -24.95
CA ALA A 80 13.87 20.11 -26.26
C ALA A 80 15.40 20.06 -26.07
N GLY A 81 16.05 18.96 -26.48
CA GLY A 81 17.51 18.88 -26.60
C GLY A 81 18.15 17.75 -25.80
N GLY A 82 18.53 16.68 -26.51
CA GLY A 82 19.45 15.65 -26.04
C GLY A 82 19.03 14.22 -26.39
N GLY A 83 19.14 13.84 -27.66
CA GLY A 83 19.44 12.45 -28.03
C GLY A 83 20.92 12.15 -27.70
N GLU A 84 21.48 10.96 -27.84
CA GLU A 84 21.06 9.68 -28.42
C GLU A 84 21.79 8.58 -27.59
N ASP A 85 21.85 7.36 -28.13
CA ASP A 85 22.59 6.16 -27.68
C ASP A 85 21.77 5.22 -26.77
N GLY A 86 21.30 4.05 -27.19
CA GLY A 86 21.49 3.30 -28.43
C GLY A 86 21.24 1.81 -28.13
N ALA A 87 20.58 1.14 -29.07
CA ALA A 87 20.84 -0.25 -29.49
C ALA A 87 20.48 -1.38 -28.46
N GLU A 88 19.78 -2.49 -28.72
CA GLU A 88 19.13 -3.22 -29.84
C GLU A 88 18.26 -4.30 -29.12
N GLY A 89 17.26 -4.99 -29.68
CA GLY A 89 16.83 -5.15 -31.05
C GLY A 89 15.43 -5.79 -31.06
N GLU A 90 14.75 -5.58 -32.18
CA GLU A 90 13.43 -6.07 -32.51
C GLU A 90 13.45 -7.56 -32.86
N GLU A 91 12.42 -8.30 -32.46
CA GLU A 91 11.97 -9.49 -33.20
C GLU A 91 10.59 -9.22 -33.82
N SER A 92 10.65 -8.81 -35.09
CA SER A 92 9.91 -9.34 -36.24
C SER A 92 8.41 -9.63 -36.06
N GLY A 93 7.59 -8.64 -36.43
CA GLY A 93 6.17 -8.80 -36.73
C GLY A 93 5.87 -8.43 -38.18
N ALA A 94 5.43 -9.43 -38.94
CA ALA A 94 4.56 -9.33 -40.13
C ALA A 94 5.05 -8.55 -41.36
N ILE A 95 5.48 -9.35 -42.35
CA ILE A 95 5.70 -9.01 -43.75
C ILE A 95 4.43 -8.47 -44.41
N SER A 96 4.55 -7.22 -44.89
CA SER A 96 4.25 -6.72 -46.24
C SER A 96 2.92 -7.06 -46.90
N GLY A 97 2.09 -6.03 -47.06
CA GLY A 97 1.06 -5.94 -48.10
C GLY A 97 1.43 -4.88 -49.15
N SER A 98 0.87 -5.06 -50.36
CA SER A 98 1.01 -4.27 -51.60
C SER A 98 2.08 -4.80 -52.56
N LYS A 99 1.85 -4.99 -53.87
CA LYS A 99 0.70 -4.71 -54.74
C LYS A 99 1.08 -5.21 -56.14
N HIS A 100 0.27 -6.05 -56.80
CA HIS A 100 0.03 -5.98 -58.25
C HIS A 100 -1.10 -6.92 -58.66
N GLU A 101 -2.18 -6.36 -59.21
CA GLU A 101 -3.24 -7.09 -59.92
C GLU A 101 -2.85 -7.31 -61.40
N PRO A 102 -3.47 -8.30 -62.07
CA PRO A 102 -2.93 -8.91 -63.28
C PRO A 102 -3.31 -8.17 -64.56
N GLY A 103 -2.47 -8.32 -65.59
CA GLY A 103 -2.76 -7.85 -66.94
C GLY A 103 -3.87 -8.64 -67.63
N GLY A 104 -4.60 -7.98 -68.53
CA GLY A 104 -5.58 -8.64 -69.39
C GLY A 104 -6.40 -7.72 -70.28
N LYS A 105 -5.79 -7.31 -71.40
CA LYS A 105 -6.37 -6.80 -72.67
C LYS A 105 -7.04 -5.42 -72.68
#